data_AF-A0A3A9BJT8-F1
#
_entry.id   AF-A0A3A9BJT8-F1
#
_cell.length_a   1.000
_cell.length_b   1.000
_cell.length_c   1.000
_cell.angle_alpha   90.00
_cell.angle_beta   90.00
_cell.angle_gamma   90.00
#
_symmetry.space_group_name_H-M   'P 1'
#
loop_
_entity.id
_entity.type
_entity.pdbx_description
1 polymer ?
#
loop_
_entity_poly.entity_id
_entity_poly.type
_entity_poly.pdbx_seq_one_letter_code
_entity_poly.pdbx_strand_id
1 'polypeptide(L)' 'MKKIFCGAVVALIGVIYSIALMVLATVNDVYSNGLSGLWGLLQGYDVELPFIISLGVVIVGILVCIWGVFEKKK' A
#
# COMPACT_ATOMS: atom_id res chain seq x y z
N MET A 1 -20.94 11.37 1.17
CA MET A 1 -20.60 10.33 2.18
C MET A 1 -20.17 9.03 1.52
N LYS A 2 -20.91 8.50 0.53
CA LYS A 2 -20.54 7.27 -0.20
C LYS A 2 -19.10 7.28 -0.78
N LYS A 3 -18.66 8.40 -1.38
CA LYS A 3 -17.32 8.54 -1.97
C LYS A 3 -16.18 8.51 -0.95
N ILE A 4 -16.39 9.12 0.23
CA ILE A 4 -15.41 9.12 1.34
C ILE A 4 -15.25 7.69 1.88
N PHE A 5 -16.35 6.98 2.08
CA PHE A 5 -16.31 5.58 2.52
C PHE A 5 -15.61 4.69 1.49
N CYS A 6 -15.90 4.86 0.20
CA CYS A 6 -15.25 4.13 -0.88
C CYS A 6 -13.74 4.38 -0.93
N GLY A 7 -13.31 5.65 -0.89
CA GLY A 7 -11.89 5.99 -0.85
C GLY A 7 -11.17 5.43 0.37
N ALA A 8 -11.83 5.43 1.54
CA ALA A 8 -11.26 4.89 2.78
C ALA A 8 -11.07 3.37 2.69
N VAL A 9 -12.03 2.64 2.12
CA VAL A 9 -11.91 1.19 1.90
C VAL A 9 -10.76 0.87 0.93
N VAL A 10 -10.65 1.62 -0.17
CA VAL A 10 -9.56 1.44 -1.15
C VAL A 10 -8.19 1.72 -0.52
N ALA A 11 -8.07 2.80 0.27
CA ALA A 11 -6.84 3.11 0.99
C ALA A 11 -6.49 2.03 2.03
N LEU A 12 -7.49 1.53 2.78
CA LEU A 12 -7.31 0.45 3.75
C LEU A 12 -6.78 -0.83 3.11
N ILE A 13 -7.29 -1.22 1.93
CA ILE A 13 -6.81 -2.42 1.22
C ILE A 13 -5.32 -2.29 0.86
N GLY A 14 -4.91 -1.13 0.31
CA GLY A 14 -3.50 -0.88 0.00
C GLY A 14 -2.61 -0.88 1.25
N VAL A 15 -3.08 -0.30 2.36
CA VAL A 15 -2.35 -0.32 3.64
C VAL A 15 -2.19 -1.75 4.17
N ILE A 16 -3.25 -2.56 4.17
CA ILE A 16 -3.20 -3.95 4.63
C ILE A 16 -2.18 -4.74 3.79
N TYR A 17 -2.18 -4.55 2.47
CA TYR A 17 -1.24 -5.21 1.57
C TYR A 17 0.22 -4.81 1.88
N SER A 18 0.48 -3.53 2.09
CA SER A 18 1.82 -3.04 2.45
C SER A 18 2.30 -3.57 3.82
N ILE A 19 1.40 -3.67 4.81
CA ILE A 19 1.72 -4.27 6.12
C ILE A 19 2.05 -5.75 5.97
N ALA A 20 1.27 -6.50 5.18
CA ALA A 20 1.51 -7.93 4.95
C ALA A 20 2.91 -8.19 4.35
N LEU A 21 3.32 -7.38 3.37
CA LEU A 21 4.67 -7.46 2.78
C LEU A 21 5.78 -7.13 3.79
N MET A 22 5.55 -6.14 4.65
CA MET A 22 6.52 -5.76 5.69
C MET A 22 6.66 -6.84 6.78
N VAL A 23 5.55 -7.46 7.19
CA VAL A 23 5.56 -8.61 8.11
C VAL A 23 6.28 -9.79 7.47
N LEU A 24 6.01 -10.09 6.20
CA LEU A 24 6.69 -11.16 5.48
C LEU A 24 8.22 -10.96 5.45
N ALA A 25 8.67 -9.71 5.27
CA ALA A 25 10.09 -9.34 5.27
C ALA A 25 10.75 -9.52 6.64
N THR A 26 9.99 -9.25 7.71
CA THR A 26 10.48 -9.29 9.08
C THR A 26 10.51 -10.72 9.62
N VAL A 27 9.51 -11.54 9.29
CA VAL A 27 9.39 -12.92 9.78
C VAL A 27 10.37 -13.87 9.09
N ASN A 28 10.61 -13.69 7.78
CA ASN A 28 11.45 -14.62 7.01
C ASN A 28 12.92 -14.20 6.91
N ASP A 29 13.33 -13.13 7.61
CA ASP A 29 14.68 -12.55 7.56
C ASP A 29 15.22 -12.57 6.11
N VAL A 30 14.48 -11.91 5.21
CA VAL A 30 14.68 -12.13 3.77
C VAL A 30 15.95 -11.44 3.31
N TYR A 31 16.89 -12.24 2.81
CA TYR A 31 18.13 -11.79 2.18
C TYR A 31 18.06 -12.02 0.67
N SER A 32 18.30 -10.97 -0.11
CA SER A 32 18.56 -11.09 -1.54
C SER A 32 19.77 -10.25 -1.90
N ASN A 33 20.74 -10.82 -2.63
CA ASN A 33 22.00 -10.16 -3.00
C ASN A 33 22.78 -9.52 -1.83
N GLY A 34 22.70 -10.10 -0.62
CA GLY A 34 23.37 -9.57 0.57
C GLY A 34 22.69 -8.35 1.21
N LEU A 35 21.55 -7.90 0.67
CA LEU A 35 20.69 -6.89 1.27
C LEU A 35 19.57 -7.54 2.07
N SER A 36 19.27 -6.99 3.24
CA SER A 36 18.30 -7.52 4.20
C SER A 36 17.10 -6.59 4.40
N GLY A 37 16.05 -7.12 5.02
CA GLY A 37 14.85 -6.37 5.34
C GLY A 37 13.95 -6.14 4.13
N LEU A 38 13.25 -5.00 4.11
CA LEU A 38 12.21 -4.73 3.10
C LEU A 38 12.78 -4.77 1.67
N TRP A 39 13.98 -4.21 1.46
CA TRP A 39 14.61 -4.17 0.14
C TRP A 39 15.08 -5.55 -0.33
N GLY A 40 15.62 -6.36 0.60
CA GLY A 40 15.96 -7.76 0.35
C GLY A 40 14.73 -8.59 -0.04
N LEU A 41 13.57 -8.32 0.58
CA LEU A 41 12.32 -8.97 0.21
C LEU A 41 11.81 -8.53 -1.18
N LEU A 42 11.83 -7.23 -1.47
CA LEU A 42 11.36 -6.71 -2.76
C LEU A 42 12.14 -7.34 -3.93
N GLN A 43 13.47 -7.40 -3.81
CA GLN A 43 14.31 -8.07 -4.81
C GLN A 43 14.22 -9.60 -4.76
N GLY A 44 14.11 -10.20 -3.57
CA GLY A 44 14.11 -11.65 -3.40
C GLY A 44 12.83 -12.32 -3.90
N TYR A 45 11.69 -11.64 -3.79
CA TYR A 45 10.39 -12.15 -4.22
C TYR A 45 9.87 -11.51 -5.52
N ASP A 46 10.64 -10.61 -6.15
CA ASP A 46 10.21 -9.83 -7.33
C ASP A 46 8.89 -9.06 -7.09
N VAL A 47 8.66 -8.64 -5.83
CA VAL A 47 7.43 -7.97 -5.39
C VAL A 47 7.55 -6.45 -5.35
N GLU A 48 8.60 -5.90 -5.96
CA GLU A 48 8.83 -4.47 -6.13
C GLU A 48 7.67 -3.76 -6.84
N LEU A 49 7.27 -4.28 -8.01
CA LEU A 49 6.14 -3.78 -8.79
C LEU A 49 4.81 -3.82 -8.00
N PRO A 50 4.39 -4.95 -7.41
CA PRO A 50 3.14 -4.99 -6.66
C PRO A 50 3.15 -4.10 -5.41
N PHE A 51 4.30 -3.89 -4.77
CA PHE A 51 4.42 -2.92 -3.68
C PHE A 51 4.20 -1.47 -4.15
N ILE A 52 4.80 -1.09 -5.29
CA ILE A 52 4.58 0.23 -5.90
C ILE A 52 3.11 0.43 -6.30
N ILE A 53 2.49 -0.60 -6.88
CA ILE A 53 1.06 -0.57 -7.23
C ILE A 53 0.21 -0.37 -5.97
N SER A 54 0.52 -1.07 -4.88
CA SER A 54 -0.17 -0.91 -3.59
C SER A 54 -0.09 0.53 -3.06
N LEU A 55 1.09 1.14 -3.09
CA LEU A 55 1.25 2.55 -2.73
C LEU A 55 0.42 3.46 -3.64
N GLY A 56 0.38 3.18 -4.95
CA GLY A 56 -0.49 3.86 -5.89
C GLY A 56 -1.97 3.77 -5.52
N VAL A 57 -2.44 2.59 -5.13
CA VAL A 57 -3.83 2.36 -4.68
C VAL A 57 -4.16 3.18 -3.42
N VAL A 58 -3.22 3.27 -2.47
CA VAL A 58 -3.39 4.12 -1.28
C VAL A 58 -3.55 5.59 -1.67
N ILE A 59 -2.68 6.11 -2.56
CA ILE A 59 -2.76 7.49 -3.04
C ILE A 59 -4.09 7.77 -3.72
N VAL A 60 -4.55 6.87 -4.60
CA VAL A 60 -5.85 6.99 -5.28
C VAL A 60 -6.99 6.98 -4.27
N GLY A 61 -6.97 6.10 -3.27
CA GLY A 61 -7.96 6.06 -2.20
C GLY A 61 -8.05 7.38 -1.42
N ILE A 62 -6.89 7.97 -1.08
CA ILE A 62 -6.82 9.27 -0.40
C ILE A 62 -7.38 10.39 -1.29
N LEU A 63 -7.03 10.42 -2.58
CA LEU A 63 -7.55 11.42 -3.52
C LEU A 63 -9.07 11.36 -3.64
N VAL A 64 -9.64 10.15 -3.69
CA VAL A 64 -11.10 9.93 -3.70
C VAL A 64 -11.75 10.41 -2.39
N CYS A 65 -11.10 10.18 -1.24
CA CYS A 65 -11.54 10.72 0.05
C CYS A 65 -11.58 12.26 0.03
N ILE A 66 -10.49 12.90 -0.41
CA ILE A 66 -10.37 14.35 -0.48
C ILE A 66 -11.45 14.93 -1.40
N TRP A 67 -11.64 14.37 -2.59
CA TRP A 67 -12.71 14.77 -3.51
C TRP A 67 -14.09 14.65 -2.82
N GLY A 68 -14.36 13.52 -2.17
CA GLY A 68 -15.61 13.32 -1.44
C GLY A 68 -15.90 14.35 -0.34
N VAL A 69 -14.86 14.96 0.25
CA VAL A 69 -14.97 16.07 1.21
C VAL A 69 -15.20 17.41 0.51
N PHE A 70 -14.51 17.70 -0.58
CA PHE A 70 -14.71 18.94 -1.36
C PHE A 70 -16.12 19.02 -1.96
N GLU A 71 -16.64 17.91 -2.46
CA GLU A 71 -17.99 17.83 -3.02
C GLU A 71 -19.09 18.00 -1.95
N LYS A 72 -18.75 17.77 -0.68
CA LYS A 72 -19.63 18.02 0.48
C LYS A 72 -19.65 19.50 0.91
N LYS A 73 -18.65 20.29 0.51
CA LYS A 73 -18.56 21.73 0.82
C LYS A 73 -19.20 22.63 -0.23
N LYS A 74 -19.48 22.11 -1.42
CA LYS A 74 -20.18 22.80 -2.50
C LYS A 74 -21.67 22.53 -2.41
#